data_AF-A0A8H4APY3-F1
#
_entry.id   AF-A0A8H4APY3-F1
#
_cell.length_a   1.000
_cell.length_b   1.000
_cell.length_c   1.000
_cell.angle_alpha   90.00
_cell.angle_beta   90.00
_cell.angle_gamma   90.00
#
_symmetry.space_group_name_H-M   'P 1'
#
loop_
_entity.id
_entity.type
_entity.pdbx_description
1 polymer ?
#
loop_
_entity_poly.entity_id
_entity_poly.type
_entity_poly.pdbx_seq_one_letter_code
_entity_poly.pdbx_strand_id
1 'polypeptide(L)'
;MPSFHSVLVIEDCIRINTNINQKKVVDYSFIKQKEIPSDIEINRKYCDADECKFMLMYHVVEQETQSNRHFISFIQIAELLGRTMVLTNVGQSGISSLKDFSFDFYYDVDELRNKFPKVKFISQHKFQKWAEERYNKPDIIHILLENSASNPNYIVKHNTEYFDRLLSEYRMDQFDLKLNNSAIFKQISIGRNARDSRKGNKDDRLKQFLATELESNAEVMLITHDQGQVDLMPRCSENLVAYLKNLSLKTGITNIYLATDYPLVKHKAQSHTFDNIGIKHHTAMKILNSSFIVNTWVSTRMLNYLHSYPVKRDLLQEELGGSGIQGIFDKLVLTNADYFIAGPKKCCRFKSTYTYTIMEAREELSKNNVTIKNIIDRWQL
;
A
#
# COMPACT_ATOMS: atom_id res chain seq x y z
N MET A 1 30.68 20.62 -18.04
CA MET A 1 29.65 20.13 -17.10
C MET A 1 30.28 19.05 -16.24
N PRO A 2 30.09 19.01 -14.92
CA PRO A 2 30.55 17.89 -14.09
C PRO A 2 29.77 16.61 -14.40
N SER A 3 30.43 15.46 -14.34
CA SER A 3 29.82 14.14 -14.39
C SER A 3 29.21 13.78 -13.03
N PHE A 4 27.98 13.27 -12.99
CA PHE A 4 27.12 13.20 -11.80
C PHE A 4 26.78 11.76 -11.39
N HIS A 5 27.81 10.94 -11.16
CA HIS A 5 27.64 9.63 -10.53
C HIS A 5 26.78 9.72 -9.24
N SER A 6 25.71 8.92 -9.10
CA SER A 6 24.79 8.89 -7.93
C SER A 6 24.05 7.54 -7.84
N VAL A 7 23.34 7.24 -6.74
CA VAL A 7 22.96 5.86 -6.39
C VAL A 7 21.85 5.80 -5.30
N LEU A 8 20.76 5.02 -5.47
CA LEU A 8 19.41 5.27 -4.87
C LEU A 8 18.70 4.10 -4.11
N VAL A 9 17.81 4.42 -3.16
CA VAL A 9 16.56 3.64 -2.89
C VAL A 9 15.35 4.49 -2.49
N ILE A 10 14.15 3.89 -2.54
CA ILE A 10 12.84 4.45 -2.15
C ILE A 10 12.08 3.39 -1.32
N GLU A 11 11.50 3.73 -0.15
CA GLU A 11 10.22 3.21 0.38
C GLU A 11 9.77 3.99 1.65
N ASP A 12 8.46 4.10 1.85
CA ASP A 12 7.77 5.36 2.21
C ASP A 12 6.46 5.10 3.02
N CYS A 13 6.09 5.91 4.05
CA CYS A 13 4.92 5.71 4.99
C CYS A 13 4.65 6.93 6.05
N ILE A 14 3.64 7.75 6.64
CA ILE A 14 2.17 8.29 6.85
C ILE A 14 2.02 9.72 7.53
N ARG A 15 0.79 10.32 7.67
CA ARG A 15 0.26 10.94 8.95
C ARG A 15 -1.28 11.14 9.22
N ILE A 16 -1.66 11.38 10.50
CA ILE A 16 -3.00 11.49 11.18
C ILE A 16 -3.38 12.95 11.58
N ASN A 17 -4.64 13.25 11.96
CA ASN A 17 -5.01 14.42 12.81
C ASN A 17 -6.17 14.14 13.82
N THR A 18 -6.46 15.03 14.80
CA THR A 18 -7.30 14.75 15.99
C THR A 18 -8.22 15.88 16.52
N ASN A 19 -9.15 15.49 17.41
CA ASN A 19 -9.60 16.21 18.64
C ASN A 19 -10.75 17.26 18.59
N ILE A 20 -11.85 17.01 19.34
CA ILE A 20 -12.36 17.85 20.48
C ILE A 20 -13.71 17.31 21.04
N ASN A 21 -13.95 17.52 22.34
CA ASN A 21 -15.14 17.10 23.10
C ASN A 21 -16.36 18.04 22.95
N GLN A 22 -17.57 17.49 23.13
CA GLN A 22 -18.55 18.07 24.06
C GLN A 22 -19.58 17.02 24.53
N LYS A 23 -19.81 16.92 25.85
CA LYS A 23 -20.92 16.15 26.43
C LYS A 23 -22.18 17.01 26.51
N LYS A 24 -23.34 16.46 26.15
CA LYS A 24 -24.64 16.89 26.66
C LYS A 24 -25.27 15.76 27.45
N VAL A 25 -25.85 16.09 28.61
CA VAL A 25 -26.74 15.19 29.35
C VAL A 25 -28.11 15.25 28.68
N VAL A 26 -28.76 14.11 28.53
CA VAL A 26 -30.13 13.98 28.00
C VAL A 26 -30.97 13.25 29.04
N ASP A 27 -32.19 13.74 29.24
CA ASP A 27 -33.17 13.18 30.18
C ASP A 27 -33.69 11.81 29.70
N TYR A 28 -33.90 10.89 30.64
CA TYR A 28 -34.33 9.51 30.39
C TYR A 28 -35.72 9.26 30.98
N SER A 29 -36.74 9.77 30.30
CA SER A 29 -38.12 9.33 30.47
C SER A 29 -38.67 8.78 29.14
N PHE A 30 -39.50 7.74 29.23
CA PHE A 30 -40.16 7.04 28.09
C PHE A 30 -39.26 6.32 27.06
N ILE A 31 -38.43 5.37 27.52
CA ILE A 31 -38.04 4.24 26.67
C ILE A 31 -39.21 3.24 26.62
N LYS A 32 -39.91 3.15 25.49
CA LYS A 32 -40.64 1.91 25.15
C LYS A 32 -39.60 0.80 24.96
N GLN A 33 -39.84 -0.39 25.50
CA GLN A 33 -39.05 -1.56 25.16
C GLN A 33 -39.14 -1.79 23.64
N LYS A 34 -38.04 -1.52 22.96
CA LYS A 34 -37.86 -1.83 21.54
C LYS A 34 -37.43 -3.28 21.48
N GLU A 35 -38.21 -4.11 20.81
CA GLU A 35 -37.85 -5.51 20.56
C GLU A 35 -36.47 -5.56 19.89
N ILE A 36 -35.57 -6.37 20.45
CA ILE A 36 -34.20 -6.49 19.96
C ILE A 36 -34.25 -7.46 18.78
N PRO A 37 -33.94 -7.03 17.55
CA PRO A 37 -33.99 -7.90 16.39
C PRO A 37 -32.94 -9.01 16.53
N SER A 38 -33.30 -10.21 16.06
CA SER A 38 -32.38 -11.34 16.02
C SER A 38 -31.26 -11.13 14.99
N ASP A 39 -30.14 -11.83 15.15
CA ASP A 39 -29.04 -11.81 14.18
C ASP A 39 -29.50 -12.24 12.77
N ILE A 40 -30.55 -13.06 12.65
CA ILE A 40 -31.17 -13.44 11.37
C ILE A 40 -31.89 -12.25 10.71
N GLU A 41 -32.63 -11.45 11.47
CA GLU A 41 -33.30 -10.24 10.96
C GLU A 41 -32.29 -9.15 10.58
N ILE A 42 -31.20 -9.04 11.34
CA ILE A 42 -30.06 -8.17 11.02
C ILE A 42 -29.36 -8.64 9.75
N ASN A 43 -29.12 -9.95 9.58
CA ASN A 43 -28.54 -10.51 8.37
C ASN A 43 -29.43 -10.24 7.14
N ARG A 44 -30.74 -10.55 7.23
CA ARG A 44 -31.71 -10.30 6.17
C ARG A 44 -31.76 -8.83 5.75
N LYS A 45 -31.69 -7.90 6.70
CA LYS A 45 -31.65 -6.44 6.47
C LYS A 45 -30.42 -5.96 5.68
N TYR A 46 -29.28 -6.66 5.77
CA TYR A 46 -28.00 -6.21 5.21
C TYR A 46 -27.47 -7.05 4.03
N CYS A 47 -27.87 -8.31 3.89
CA CYS A 47 -27.42 -9.18 2.80
C CYS A 47 -28.53 -10.05 2.15
N ASP A 48 -29.81 -9.84 2.49
CA ASP A 48 -30.98 -10.61 2.02
C ASP A 48 -30.85 -12.13 2.21
N ALA A 49 -30.22 -12.57 3.30
CA ALA A 49 -30.03 -13.97 3.66
C ALA A 49 -30.01 -14.15 5.18
N ASP A 50 -30.21 -15.39 5.65
CA ASP A 50 -30.20 -15.73 7.08
C ASP A 50 -28.78 -15.76 7.66
N GLU A 51 -27.78 -16.01 6.82
CA GLU A 51 -26.34 -15.89 7.09
C GLU A 51 -25.71 -14.89 6.10
N CYS A 52 -24.84 -14.01 6.56
CA CYS A 52 -24.04 -13.15 5.67
C CYS A 52 -22.57 -13.59 5.65
N LYS A 53 -22.05 -13.91 4.46
CA LYS A 53 -20.61 -14.15 4.24
C LYS A 53 -20.02 -13.00 3.42
N PHE A 54 -19.11 -12.24 4.02
CA PHE A 54 -18.48 -11.05 3.46
C PHE A 54 -17.02 -11.27 3.06
N MET A 55 -16.53 -10.42 2.16
CA MET A 55 -15.11 -10.20 1.89
C MET A 55 -14.79 -8.71 2.01
N LEU A 56 -13.91 -8.34 2.94
CA LEU A 56 -13.44 -6.99 3.17
C LEU A 56 -11.96 -6.89 2.78
N MET A 57 -11.70 -6.21 1.66
CA MET A 57 -10.37 -5.84 1.22
C MET A 57 -9.94 -4.57 1.97
N TYR A 58 -9.40 -4.71 3.18
CA TYR A 58 -9.23 -3.59 4.11
C TYR A 58 -8.07 -2.63 3.74
N HIS A 59 -7.10 -3.06 2.94
CA HIS A 59 -5.99 -2.21 2.51
C HIS A 59 -5.42 -2.64 1.15
N VAL A 60 -4.93 -1.67 0.37
CA VAL A 60 -4.35 -1.86 -0.96
C VAL A 60 -3.10 -0.99 -1.08
N VAL A 61 -1.91 -1.61 -1.09
CA VAL A 61 -0.60 -0.91 -1.09
C VAL A 61 -0.24 -0.36 -2.49
N GLU A 62 -1.21 0.14 -3.25
CA GLU A 62 -1.01 0.59 -4.64
C GLU A 62 -1.81 1.87 -4.99
N GLN A 63 -1.36 2.52 -6.07
CA GLN A 63 -2.06 3.67 -6.66
C GLN A 63 -3.22 3.19 -7.54
N GLU A 64 -4.32 3.95 -7.49
CA GLU A 64 -5.60 3.80 -8.19
C GLU A 64 -5.59 2.90 -9.44
N THR A 65 -4.84 3.24 -10.49
CA THR A 65 -4.81 2.51 -11.77
C THR A 65 -4.48 1.01 -11.64
N GLN A 66 -3.69 0.63 -10.64
CA GLN A 66 -3.35 -0.77 -10.34
C GLN A 66 -4.25 -1.32 -9.23
N SER A 67 -4.60 -0.50 -8.23
CA SER A 67 -5.61 -0.82 -7.20
C SER A 67 -6.94 -1.26 -7.80
N ASN A 68 -7.34 -0.68 -8.94
CA ASN A 68 -8.52 -1.08 -9.71
C ASN A 68 -8.40 -2.50 -10.26
N ARG A 69 -7.21 -2.92 -10.71
CA ARG A 69 -6.94 -4.30 -11.20
C ARG A 69 -6.94 -5.29 -10.04
N HIS A 70 -6.41 -4.91 -8.89
CA HIS A 70 -6.47 -5.70 -7.67
C HIS A 70 -7.91 -5.83 -7.15
N PHE A 71 -8.68 -4.75 -7.11
CA PHE A 71 -10.09 -4.77 -6.72
C PHE A 71 -10.94 -5.68 -7.61
N ILE A 72 -10.79 -5.58 -8.94
CA ILE A 72 -11.41 -6.50 -9.91
C ILE A 72 -11.01 -7.96 -9.65
N SER A 73 -9.76 -8.22 -9.28
CA SER A 73 -9.29 -9.56 -8.93
C SER A 73 -9.94 -10.08 -7.63
N PHE A 74 -10.13 -9.22 -6.62
CA PHE A 74 -10.83 -9.58 -5.38
C PHE A 74 -12.33 -9.79 -5.59
N ILE A 75 -12.98 -9.04 -6.49
CA ILE A 75 -14.38 -9.31 -6.89
C ILE A 75 -14.51 -10.70 -7.52
N GLN A 76 -13.58 -11.11 -8.37
CA GLN A 76 -13.58 -12.46 -8.95
C GLN A 76 -13.36 -13.57 -7.90
N ILE A 77 -12.59 -13.30 -6.85
CA ILE A 77 -12.43 -14.21 -5.70
C ILE A 77 -13.71 -14.23 -4.84
N ALA A 78 -14.38 -13.08 -4.66
CA ALA A 78 -15.67 -13.01 -3.97
C ALA A 78 -16.77 -13.80 -4.73
N GLU A 79 -16.81 -13.70 -6.06
CA GLU A 79 -17.69 -14.50 -6.91
C GLU A 79 -17.40 -16.01 -6.77
N LEU A 80 -16.13 -16.40 -6.83
CA LEU A 80 -15.66 -17.79 -6.71
C LEU A 80 -16.02 -18.43 -5.35
N LEU A 81 -16.09 -17.63 -4.28
CA LEU A 81 -16.36 -18.08 -2.92
C LEU A 81 -17.80 -17.80 -2.45
N GLY A 82 -18.67 -17.26 -3.32
CA GLY A 82 -20.05 -16.89 -2.97
C GLY A 82 -20.16 -15.81 -1.88
N ARG A 83 -19.18 -14.90 -1.79
CA ARG A 83 -19.11 -13.86 -0.76
C ARG A 83 -19.62 -12.51 -1.26
N THR A 84 -20.28 -11.77 -0.37
CA THR A 84 -20.67 -10.37 -0.59
C THR A 84 -19.43 -9.49 -0.47
N MET A 85 -19.09 -8.73 -1.52
CA MET A 85 -17.94 -7.85 -1.53
C MET A 85 -18.24 -6.55 -0.76
N VAL A 86 -17.41 -6.21 0.22
CA VAL A 86 -17.47 -4.91 0.89
C VAL A 86 -16.72 -3.89 0.03
N LEU A 87 -17.44 -2.85 -0.38
CA LEU A 87 -16.90 -1.67 -1.03
C LEU A 87 -16.20 -0.80 0.04
N THR A 88 -14.93 -1.12 0.28
CA THR A 88 -14.01 -0.39 1.16
C THR A 88 -13.91 1.08 0.78
N ASN A 89 -13.78 1.97 1.75
CA ASN A 89 -13.62 3.41 1.52
C ASN A 89 -12.38 3.77 0.67
N VAL A 90 -12.44 4.97 0.09
CA VAL A 90 -11.49 5.49 -0.88
C VAL A 90 -10.98 6.88 -0.49
N GLY A 91 -9.83 7.25 -1.02
CA GLY A 91 -9.25 8.58 -0.82
C GLY A 91 -7.76 8.59 -1.11
N GLN A 92 -7.22 9.77 -1.45
CA GLN A 92 -5.80 9.96 -1.77
C GLN A 92 -5.33 9.04 -2.94
N SER A 93 -6.20 8.79 -3.92
CA SER A 93 -5.96 7.86 -5.05
C SER A 93 -5.62 6.41 -4.62
N GLY A 94 -6.22 5.95 -3.51
CA GLY A 94 -6.12 4.57 -3.02
C GLY A 94 -7.43 4.07 -2.39
N ILE A 95 -7.43 2.79 -2.00
CA ILE A 95 -8.58 2.10 -1.37
C ILE A 95 -8.11 1.51 -0.04
N SER A 96 -8.72 1.89 1.08
CA SER A 96 -8.41 1.36 2.41
C SER A 96 -9.50 1.71 3.42
N SER A 97 -9.71 0.83 4.41
CA SER A 97 -10.69 0.98 5.49
C SER A 97 -10.57 2.29 6.27
N LEU A 98 -9.38 2.90 6.25
CA LEU A 98 -9.03 4.13 6.96
C LEU A 98 -9.29 5.42 6.18
N LYS A 99 -9.81 5.37 4.94
CA LYS A 99 -10.09 6.58 4.15
C LYS A 99 -11.52 7.09 4.39
N ASP A 100 -11.72 8.39 4.21
CA ASP A 100 -12.94 9.09 4.64
C ASP A 100 -14.12 9.01 3.64
N PHE A 101 -13.85 8.83 2.35
CA PHE A 101 -14.88 8.86 1.31
C PHE A 101 -15.44 7.46 1.02
N SER A 102 -16.74 7.36 0.78
CA SER A 102 -17.36 6.10 0.34
C SER A 102 -16.92 5.75 -1.09
N PHE A 103 -16.88 4.46 -1.40
CA PHE A 103 -16.30 3.92 -2.65
C PHE A 103 -16.90 4.52 -3.94
N ASP A 104 -18.18 4.87 -3.91
CA ASP A 104 -18.94 5.56 -4.97
C ASP A 104 -18.47 7.01 -5.24
N PHE A 105 -17.59 7.57 -4.41
CA PHE A 105 -16.93 8.86 -4.67
C PHE A 105 -15.87 8.78 -5.78
N TYR A 106 -15.27 7.60 -6.02
CA TYR A 106 -14.27 7.39 -7.08
C TYR A 106 -14.76 6.48 -8.22
N TYR A 107 -15.72 5.58 -7.97
CA TYR A 107 -16.04 4.49 -8.89
C TYR A 107 -17.55 4.29 -9.10
N ASP A 108 -17.94 4.00 -10.34
CA ASP A 108 -19.32 3.64 -10.67
C ASP A 108 -19.68 2.25 -10.12
N VAL A 109 -20.50 2.23 -9.07
CA VAL A 109 -20.96 1.00 -8.40
C VAL A 109 -22.01 0.26 -9.25
N ASP A 110 -22.75 0.96 -10.12
CA ASP A 110 -23.73 0.33 -11.01
C ASP A 110 -23.06 -0.27 -12.26
N GLU A 111 -21.98 0.32 -12.81
CA GLU A 111 -21.11 -0.38 -13.77
C GLU A 111 -20.56 -1.67 -13.15
N LEU A 112 -20.06 -1.62 -11.91
CA LEU A 112 -19.53 -2.80 -11.22
C LEU A 112 -20.59 -3.88 -10.98
N ARG A 113 -21.82 -3.51 -10.59
CA ARG A 113 -22.96 -4.45 -10.48
C ARG A 113 -23.29 -5.09 -11.83
N ASN A 114 -23.39 -4.30 -12.90
CA ASN A 114 -23.66 -4.78 -14.25
C ASN A 114 -22.56 -5.73 -14.79
N LYS A 115 -21.32 -5.50 -14.37
CA LYS A 115 -20.13 -6.26 -14.77
C LYS A 115 -19.92 -7.55 -13.98
N PHE A 116 -20.39 -7.60 -12.73
CA PHE A 116 -20.31 -8.76 -11.84
C PHE A 116 -21.68 -9.11 -11.23
N PRO A 117 -22.70 -9.46 -12.04
CA PRO A 117 -24.09 -9.60 -11.57
C PRO A 117 -24.33 -10.76 -10.61
N LYS A 118 -23.34 -11.64 -10.37
CA LYS A 118 -23.41 -12.69 -9.34
C LYS A 118 -22.86 -12.26 -7.98
N VAL A 119 -22.16 -11.11 -7.90
CA VAL A 119 -21.56 -10.61 -6.66
C VAL A 119 -22.49 -9.59 -6.02
N LYS A 120 -22.92 -9.87 -4.78
CA LYS A 120 -23.57 -8.85 -3.95
C LYS A 120 -22.52 -7.83 -3.47
N PHE A 121 -22.91 -6.56 -3.42
CA PHE A 121 -22.04 -5.46 -2.99
C PHE A 121 -22.67 -4.67 -1.84
N ILE A 122 -21.90 -4.44 -0.77
CA ILE A 122 -22.29 -3.64 0.40
C ILE A 122 -21.28 -2.50 0.60
N SER A 123 -21.70 -1.28 0.99
CA SER A 123 -20.75 -0.22 1.34
C SER A 123 -20.12 -0.47 2.71
N GLN A 124 -18.87 -0.04 2.91
CA GLN A 124 -18.18 -0.16 4.21
C GLN A 124 -19.04 0.32 5.38
N HIS A 125 -19.73 1.46 5.24
CA HIS A 125 -20.62 2.01 6.27
C HIS A 125 -21.83 1.11 6.59
N LYS A 126 -22.39 0.40 5.61
CA LYS A 126 -23.47 -0.58 5.85
C LYS A 126 -22.92 -1.86 6.50
N PHE A 127 -21.71 -2.28 6.11
CA PHE A 127 -21.02 -3.43 6.72
C PHE A 127 -20.63 -3.17 8.19
N GLN A 128 -20.15 -1.97 8.52
CA GLN A 128 -19.89 -1.54 9.90
C GLN A 128 -21.17 -1.64 10.74
N LYS A 129 -22.27 -1.02 10.29
CA LYS A 129 -23.57 -1.07 10.99
C LYS A 129 -24.14 -2.47 11.13
N TRP A 130 -23.90 -3.37 10.17
CA TRP A 130 -24.25 -4.79 10.33
C TRP A 130 -23.51 -5.41 11.52
N ALA A 131 -22.18 -5.27 11.60
CA ALA A 131 -21.40 -5.83 12.69
C ALA A 131 -21.67 -5.15 14.06
N GLU A 132 -21.92 -3.84 14.07
CA GLU A 132 -22.37 -3.08 15.25
C GLU A 132 -23.72 -3.61 15.78
N GLU A 133 -24.71 -3.81 14.91
CA GLU A 133 -26.06 -4.26 15.30
C GLU A 133 -26.10 -5.72 15.77
N ARG A 134 -25.22 -6.59 15.24
CA ARG A 134 -25.15 -8.01 15.59
C ARG A 134 -24.91 -8.23 17.09
N TYR A 135 -25.64 -9.17 17.68
CA TYR A 135 -25.43 -9.65 19.05
C TYR A 135 -24.24 -10.62 19.09
N ASN A 136 -24.28 -11.67 18.27
CA ASN A 136 -23.12 -12.54 18.07
C ASN A 136 -22.18 -11.89 17.07
N LYS A 137 -21.12 -11.23 17.56
CA LYS A 137 -20.14 -10.55 16.70
C LYS A 137 -19.52 -11.49 15.66
N PRO A 138 -19.23 -11.03 14.43
CA PRO A 138 -18.82 -11.93 13.35
C PRO A 138 -17.46 -12.58 13.60
N ASP A 139 -17.27 -13.85 13.23
CA ASP A 139 -15.95 -14.48 13.20
C ASP A 139 -15.16 -14.12 11.93
N ILE A 140 -13.83 -14.29 11.98
CA ILE A 140 -12.92 -13.80 10.95
C ILE A 140 -11.92 -14.84 10.46
N ILE A 141 -11.61 -14.76 9.17
CA ILE A 141 -10.40 -15.31 8.58
C ILE A 141 -9.59 -14.17 7.95
N HIS A 142 -8.30 -14.10 8.24
CA HIS A 142 -7.37 -13.15 7.63
C HIS A 142 -6.52 -13.82 6.54
N ILE A 143 -6.45 -13.16 5.39
CA ILE A 143 -5.74 -13.60 4.20
C ILE A 143 -4.76 -12.50 3.76
N LEU A 144 -3.46 -12.79 3.81
CA LEU A 144 -2.41 -11.99 3.18
C LEU A 144 -1.98 -12.67 1.88
N LEU A 145 -2.31 -12.08 0.72
CA LEU A 145 -1.80 -12.54 -0.58
C LEU A 145 -0.44 -11.92 -0.88
N GLU A 146 0.53 -12.75 -1.26
CA GLU A 146 1.86 -12.33 -1.71
C GLU A 146 2.22 -12.95 -3.05
N ASN A 147 3.07 -12.28 -3.84
CA ASN A 147 3.65 -12.87 -5.05
C ASN A 147 5.19 -12.88 -5.00
N SER A 148 5.77 -13.99 -4.53
CA SER A 148 7.22 -14.19 -4.54
C SER A 148 7.72 -14.50 -5.95
N ALA A 149 8.19 -13.49 -6.68
CA ALA A 149 8.94 -13.64 -7.95
C ALA A 149 10.35 -14.26 -7.77
N SER A 150 10.48 -15.17 -6.80
CA SER A 150 11.68 -15.93 -6.40
C SER A 150 11.32 -17.40 -6.11
N ASN A 151 10.05 -17.69 -5.78
CA ASN A 151 9.56 -19.03 -5.53
C ASN A 151 8.30 -19.25 -6.40
N PRO A 152 8.38 -20.07 -7.47
CA PRO A 152 7.27 -20.26 -8.41
C PRO A 152 6.14 -21.15 -7.87
N ASN A 153 6.31 -21.69 -6.65
CA ASN A 153 5.37 -22.62 -6.03
C ASN A 153 4.28 -21.87 -5.28
N TYR A 154 3.10 -22.48 -5.20
CA TYR A 154 2.05 -22.06 -4.29
C TYR A 154 2.40 -22.51 -2.87
N ILE A 155 2.35 -21.59 -1.91
CA ILE A 155 2.71 -21.87 -0.50
C ILE A 155 1.70 -21.17 0.41
N VAL A 156 1.20 -21.89 1.41
CA VAL A 156 0.43 -21.35 2.53
C VAL A 156 1.28 -21.42 3.79
N LYS A 157 1.20 -20.37 4.61
CA LYS A 157 1.69 -20.36 5.99
C LYS A 157 0.59 -19.86 6.91
N HIS A 158 0.53 -20.42 8.10
CA HIS A 158 -0.24 -19.82 9.19
C HIS A 158 0.70 -18.92 10.01
N ASN A 159 0.30 -17.67 10.24
CA ASN A 159 1.07 -16.76 11.06
C ASN A 159 0.16 -15.81 11.86
N THR A 160 0.14 -15.99 13.18
CA THR A 160 -0.63 -15.16 14.13
C THR A 160 0.01 -13.79 14.41
N GLU A 161 1.29 -13.58 14.07
CA GLU A 161 2.02 -12.32 14.29
C GLU A 161 1.37 -11.11 13.58
N TYR A 162 0.55 -11.34 12.56
CA TYR A 162 -0.15 -10.27 11.83
C TYR A 162 -1.33 -9.68 12.63
N PHE A 163 -1.77 -10.32 13.72
CA PHE A 163 -2.88 -9.85 14.56
C PHE A 163 -2.66 -8.42 15.09
N ASP A 164 -1.46 -8.14 15.61
CA ASP A 164 -1.13 -6.82 16.16
C ASP A 164 -1.13 -5.73 15.09
N ARG A 165 -0.79 -6.04 13.83
CA ARG A 165 -0.89 -5.10 12.69
C ARG A 165 -2.34 -4.75 12.37
N LEU A 166 -3.26 -5.72 12.42
CA LEU A 166 -4.69 -5.45 12.19
C LEU A 166 -5.27 -4.44 13.19
N LEU A 167 -4.87 -4.52 14.46
CA LEU A 167 -5.32 -3.60 15.49
C LEU A 167 -4.58 -2.25 15.43
N SER A 168 -3.26 -2.26 15.35
CA SER A 168 -2.44 -1.04 15.51
C SER A 168 -2.26 -0.22 14.23
N GLU A 169 -2.07 -0.86 13.08
CA GLU A 169 -1.88 -0.17 11.79
C GLU A 169 -3.21 0.02 11.06
N TYR A 170 -4.02 -1.04 10.96
CA TYR A 170 -5.22 -1.07 10.12
C TYR A 170 -6.54 -0.78 10.83
N ARG A 171 -6.49 -0.51 12.15
CA ARG A 171 -7.64 -0.16 13.02
C ARG A 171 -8.87 -1.03 12.77
N MET A 172 -8.68 -2.34 12.71
CA MET A 172 -9.76 -3.29 12.49
C MET A 172 -10.72 -3.39 13.69
N ASP A 173 -10.34 -2.82 14.84
CA ASP A 173 -11.21 -2.64 16.01
C ASP A 173 -12.49 -1.83 15.71
N GLN A 174 -12.47 -0.95 14.70
CA GLN A 174 -13.63 -0.15 14.29
C GLN A 174 -14.78 -0.96 13.65
N PHE A 175 -14.61 -2.27 13.41
CA PHE A 175 -15.59 -3.12 12.71
C PHE A 175 -16.34 -4.09 13.64
N ASP A 176 -16.12 -4.04 14.96
CA ASP A 176 -16.85 -4.85 15.96
C ASP A 176 -16.89 -6.37 15.65
N LEU A 177 -15.72 -6.89 15.22
CA LEU A 177 -15.51 -8.29 14.84
C LEU A 177 -14.85 -9.08 15.97
N LYS A 178 -14.97 -10.43 15.96
CA LYS A 178 -14.24 -11.33 16.86
C LYS A 178 -12.75 -11.42 16.50
N LEU A 179 -12.03 -10.30 16.69
CA LEU A 179 -10.57 -10.25 16.64
C LEU A 179 -10.02 -10.86 17.95
N ASN A 180 -9.81 -12.17 17.95
CA ASN A 180 -9.23 -12.91 19.05
C ASN A 180 -8.34 -14.08 18.56
N ASN A 181 -7.74 -14.82 19.49
CA ASN A 181 -6.79 -15.91 19.20
C ASN A 181 -7.38 -17.12 18.45
N SER A 182 -8.71 -17.18 18.24
CA SER A 182 -9.36 -18.19 17.39
C SER A 182 -9.43 -17.80 15.91
N ALA A 183 -9.07 -16.55 15.57
CA ALA A 183 -9.00 -16.09 14.19
C ALA A 183 -7.94 -16.84 13.38
N ILE A 184 -8.32 -17.35 12.20
CA ILE A 184 -7.39 -18.04 11.30
C ILE A 184 -6.65 -17.01 10.47
N PHE A 185 -5.31 -17.04 10.51
CA PHE A 185 -4.44 -16.24 9.64
C PHE A 185 -3.80 -17.15 8.57
N LYS A 186 -3.88 -16.77 7.29
CA LYS A 186 -3.15 -17.40 6.17
C LYS A 186 -2.33 -16.35 5.39
N GLN A 187 -1.04 -16.59 5.26
CA GLN A 187 -0.15 -15.92 4.31
C GLN A 187 0.02 -16.83 3.09
N ILE A 188 -0.46 -16.40 1.92
CA ILE A 188 -0.58 -17.21 0.70
C ILE A 188 0.29 -16.63 -0.42
N SER A 189 1.35 -17.35 -0.80
CA SER A 189 2.20 -17.03 -1.94
C SER A 189 1.64 -17.62 -3.24
N ILE A 190 1.32 -16.78 -4.23
CA ILE A 190 0.70 -17.20 -5.51
C ILE A 190 1.71 -17.55 -6.64
N GLY A 191 3.02 -17.52 -6.35
CA GLY A 191 4.07 -18.09 -7.20
C GLY A 191 4.10 -17.68 -8.69
N ARG A 192 3.67 -16.45 -9.03
CA ARG A 192 3.44 -16.00 -10.42
C ARG A 192 4.61 -15.18 -10.96
N ASN A 193 5.41 -15.79 -11.81
CA ASN A 193 6.54 -15.15 -12.49
C ASN A 193 6.11 -14.43 -13.77
N ALA A 194 6.84 -13.38 -14.16
CA ALA A 194 6.54 -12.57 -15.35
C ALA A 194 6.69 -13.32 -16.71
N ARG A 195 7.08 -14.60 -16.69
CA ARG A 195 7.13 -15.48 -17.87
C ARG A 195 5.92 -16.43 -17.95
N ASP A 196 5.10 -16.52 -16.89
CA ASP A 196 3.99 -17.46 -16.79
C ASP A 196 2.76 -17.04 -17.61
N SER A 197 2.61 -15.74 -17.88
CA SER A 197 1.50 -15.12 -18.63
C SER A 197 1.39 -15.54 -20.10
N ARG A 198 2.13 -16.55 -20.54
CA ARG A 198 2.08 -17.18 -21.87
C ARG A 198 1.54 -18.62 -21.84
N LYS A 199 1.06 -19.13 -20.69
CA LYS A 199 0.56 -20.52 -20.54
C LYS A 199 -0.73 -20.59 -19.72
N GLY A 200 -1.88 -20.63 -20.38
CA GLY A 200 -3.21 -20.68 -19.75
C GLY A 200 -3.37 -21.79 -18.69
N ASN A 201 -2.74 -22.95 -18.86
CA ASN A 201 -2.81 -24.08 -17.92
C ASN A 201 -2.27 -23.78 -16.50
N LYS A 202 -1.59 -22.65 -16.25
CA LYS A 202 -1.23 -22.23 -14.87
C LYS A 202 -2.36 -21.45 -14.18
N ASP A 203 -3.27 -20.84 -14.93
CA ASP A 203 -4.31 -19.97 -14.39
C ASP A 203 -5.45 -20.76 -13.76
N ASP A 204 -5.90 -21.85 -14.38
CA ASP A 204 -6.93 -22.70 -13.77
C ASP A 204 -6.40 -23.46 -12.54
N ARG A 205 -5.10 -23.81 -12.53
CA ARG A 205 -4.43 -24.33 -11.32
C ARG A 205 -4.37 -23.29 -10.21
N LEU A 206 -4.17 -22.01 -10.54
CA LEU A 206 -4.21 -20.92 -9.56
C LEU A 206 -5.63 -20.69 -9.04
N LYS A 207 -6.66 -20.71 -9.91
CA LYS A 207 -8.08 -20.64 -9.49
C LYS A 207 -8.43 -21.78 -8.54
N GLN A 208 -8.06 -23.02 -8.87
CA GLN A 208 -8.35 -24.18 -8.03
C GLN A 208 -7.62 -24.11 -6.69
N PHE A 209 -6.34 -23.73 -6.69
CA PHE A 209 -5.58 -23.51 -5.45
C PHE A 209 -6.21 -22.41 -4.57
N LEU A 210 -6.59 -21.27 -5.15
CA LEU A 210 -7.24 -20.18 -4.42
C LEU A 210 -8.65 -20.57 -3.96
N ALA A 211 -9.42 -21.35 -4.71
CA ALA A 211 -10.71 -21.87 -4.27
C ALA A 211 -10.54 -22.70 -2.99
N THR A 212 -9.66 -23.71 -3.01
CA THR A 212 -9.42 -24.59 -1.86
C THR A 212 -8.80 -23.84 -0.66
N GLU A 213 -7.86 -22.92 -0.88
CA GLU A 213 -7.18 -22.26 0.24
C GLU A 213 -7.90 -21.04 0.81
N LEU A 214 -8.89 -20.50 0.09
CA LEU A 214 -9.75 -19.43 0.58
C LEU A 214 -11.14 -19.94 1.02
N GLU A 215 -11.44 -21.24 0.81
CA GLU A 215 -12.62 -21.86 1.39
C GLU A 215 -12.59 -21.76 2.92
N SER A 216 -13.65 -21.16 3.47
CA SER A 216 -13.81 -20.93 4.90
C SER A 216 -15.27 -20.60 5.20
N ASN A 217 -15.77 -21.06 6.34
CA ASN A 217 -17.10 -20.74 6.83
C ASN A 217 -17.18 -19.40 7.56
N ALA A 218 -16.05 -18.78 7.93
CA ALA A 218 -16.03 -17.55 8.70
C ALA A 218 -16.84 -16.43 8.03
N GLU A 219 -17.65 -15.72 8.81
CA GLU A 219 -18.58 -14.70 8.33
C GLU A 219 -17.84 -13.58 7.58
N VAL A 220 -16.68 -13.15 8.08
CA VAL A 220 -15.87 -12.09 7.46
C VAL A 220 -14.51 -12.60 7.01
N MET A 221 -14.23 -12.52 5.71
CA MET A 221 -12.88 -12.65 5.18
C MET A 221 -12.21 -11.28 5.09
N LEU A 222 -11.21 -11.05 5.94
CA LEU A 222 -10.30 -9.91 5.81
C LEU A 222 -9.20 -10.26 4.83
N ILE A 223 -9.07 -9.52 3.72
CA ILE A 223 -8.07 -9.81 2.69
C ILE A 223 -7.23 -8.59 2.35
N THR A 224 -5.94 -8.82 2.10
CA THR A 224 -4.97 -7.80 1.68
C THR A 224 -3.94 -8.38 0.73
N HIS A 225 -3.06 -7.52 0.21
CA HIS A 225 -1.77 -7.91 -0.34
C HIS A 225 -0.68 -6.95 0.16
N ASP A 226 0.51 -7.46 0.43
CA ASP A 226 1.66 -6.69 0.93
C ASP A 226 2.86 -6.86 -0.04
N GLN A 227 3.75 -5.87 -0.09
CA GLN A 227 4.94 -5.84 -0.96
C GLN A 227 6.22 -5.33 -0.26
N GLY A 228 6.14 -4.81 0.98
CA GLY A 228 7.28 -4.21 1.69
C GLY A 228 7.37 -4.67 3.15
N GLN A 229 8.58 -4.88 3.68
CA GLN A 229 8.77 -5.32 5.08
C GLN A 229 9.40 -4.20 5.91
N VAL A 230 8.56 -3.33 6.48
CA VAL A 230 8.96 -2.13 7.25
C VAL A 230 9.95 -2.47 8.38
N ASP A 231 9.83 -3.63 9.02
CA ASP A 231 10.78 -4.09 10.04
C ASP A 231 12.23 -4.23 9.56
N LEU A 232 12.44 -4.48 8.27
CA LEU A 232 13.77 -4.62 7.67
C LEU A 232 14.43 -3.28 7.35
N MET A 233 13.71 -2.14 7.37
CA MET A 233 14.26 -0.85 6.94
C MET A 233 15.63 -0.48 7.56
N PRO A 234 15.89 -0.70 8.87
CA PRO A 234 17.22 -0.45 9.44
C PRO A 234 18.33 -1.28 8.79
N ARG A 235 18.11 -2.60 8.62
CA ARG A 235 19.04 -3.52 7.95
C ARG A 235 19.20 -3.18 6.45
N CYS A 236 18.12 -2.78 5.80
CA CYS A 236 18.17 -2.28 4.42
C CYS A 236 19.07 -1.05 4.31
N SER A 237 19.01 -0.12 5.26
CA SER A 237 19.90 1.05 5.34
C SER A 237 21.34 0.70 5.69
N GLU A 238 21.58 -0.23 6.62
CA GLU A 238 22.93 -0.72 6.95
C GLU A 238 23.62 -1.34 5.73
N ASN A 239 22.90 -2.18 4.99
CA ASN A 239 23.42 -2.83 3.78
C ASN A 239 23.55 -1.86 2.60
N LEU A 240 22.65 -0.87 2.46
CA LEU A 240 22.82 0.24 1.52
C LEU A 240 24.10 1.03 1.86
N VAL A 241 24.34 1.36 3.13
CA VAL A 241 25.56 2.03 3.58
C VAL A 241 26.80 1.20 3.26
N ALA A 242 26.78 -0.11 3.48
CA ALA A 242 27.89 -1.00 3.14
C ALA A 242 28.16 -1.05 1.63
N TYR A 243 27.11 -1.15 0.80
CA TYR A 243 27.25 -1.10 -0.66
C TYR A 243 27.79 0.26 -1.12
N LEU A 244 27.25 1.38 -0.63
CA LEU A 244 27.69 2.73 -1.01
C LEU A 244 29.16 2.98 -0.63
N LYS A 245 29.61 2.51 0.54
CA LYS A 245 31.03 2.59 0.94
C LYS A 245 31.92 1.79 -0.03
N ASN A 246 31.51 0.58 -0.41
CA ASN A 246 32.22 -0.26 -1.37
C ASN A 246 32.28 0.36 -2.77
N LEU A 247 31.16 0.91 -3.25
CA LEU A 247 31.11 1.61 -4.55
C LEU A 247 31.97 2.87 -4.53
N SER A 248 31.84 3.72 -3.50
CA SER A 248 32.62 4.95 -3.33
C SER A 248 34.13 4.67 -3.40
N LEU A 249 34.61 3.66 -2.66
CA LEU A 249 36.02 3.22 -2.70
C LEU A 249 36.50 2.76 -4.09
N LYS A 250 35.61 2.17 -4.90
CA LYS A 250 35.93 1.68 -6.26
C LYS A 250 35.89 2.75 -7.35
N THR A 251 35.29 3.90 -7.09
CA THR A 251 34.86 4.85 -8.14
C THR A 251 35.16 6.32 -7.84
N GLY A 252 35.49 6.66 -6.59
CA GLY A 252 35.65 8.05 -6.15
C GLY A 252 34.33 8.80 -5.91
N ILE A 253 33.18 8.13 -6.02
CA ILE A 253 31.86 8.79 -5.89
C ILE A 253 31.61 9.19 -4.43
N THR A 254 31.41 10.49 -4.21
CA THR A 254 31.07 11.07 -2.89
C THR A 254 29.75 11.82 -2.88
N ASN A 255 29.24 12.26 -4.03
CA ASN A 255 27.93 12.89 -4.15
C ASN A 255 26.83 11.82 -4.23
N ILE A 256 25.91 11.80 -3.27
CA ILE A 256 24.82 10.82 -3.19
C ILE A 256 23.50 11.58 -3.18
N TYR A 257 22.69 11.40 -4.22
CA TYR A 257 21.30 11.86 -4.26
C TYR A 257 20.34 10.74 -3.85
N LEU A 258 19.40 11.04 -2.96
CA LEU A 258 18.34 10.15 -2.51
C LEU A 258 16.98 10.77 -2.86
N ALA A 259 16.23 10.13 -3.75
CA ALA A 259 14.84 10.48 -4.00
C ALA A 259 13.97 9.92 -2.87
N THR A 260 13.57 10.79 -1.96
CA THR A 260 12.73 10.50 -0.79
C THR A 260 12.10 11.79 -0.31
N ASP A 261 10.98 11.68 0.39
CA ASP A 261 10.29 12.80 1.03
C ASP A 261 10.99 13.27 2.32
N TYR A 262 12.06 12.59 2.77
CA TYR A 262 12.91 13.08 3.85
C TYR A 262 13.89 14.17 3.35
N PRO A 263 14.10 15.26 4.13
CA PRO A 263 13.48 15.59 5.40
C PRO A 263 12.04 16.13 5.23
N LEU A 264 11.11 15.54 5.99
CA LEU A 264 9.66 15.74 5.91
C LEU A 264 9.25 17.22 6.00
N VAL A 265 8.89 17.81 4.87
CA VAL A 265 8.48 19.22 4.80
C VAL A 265 7.16 19.40 5.56
N LYS A 266 7.11 20.36 6.50
CA LYS A 266 5.97 20.60 7.41
C LYS A 266 5.54 19.35 8.22
N HIS A 267 6.48 18.44 8.54
CA HIS A 267 6.23 17.14 9.19
C HIS A 267 5.23 16.23 8.46
N LYS A 268 5.09 16.42 7.14
CA LYS A 268 4.38 15.53 6.23
C LYS A 268 5.36 15.00 5.20
N ALA A 269 5.08 13.80 4.73
CA ALA A 269 5.59 13.33 3.46
C ALA A 269 4.77 13.94 2.29
N GLN A 270 5.27 13.80 1.07
CA GLN A 270 4.79 14.47 -0.14
C GLN A 270 4.17 13.48 -1.15
N SER A 271 4.69 12.26 -1.17
CA SER A 271 4.29 11.11 -1.99
C SER A 271 3.15 10.35 -1.32
N HIS A 272 2.09 10.02 -2.05
CA HIS A 272 0.90 9.36 -1.47
C HIS A 272 1.13 7.90 -1.05
N THR A 273 2.16 7.24 -1.58
CA THR A 273 2.64 5.95 -1.08
C THR A 273 3.28 6.06 0.30
N PHE A 274 3.56 7.27 0.79
CA PHE A 274 4.13 7.51 2.11
C PHE A 274 3.01 7.42 3.20
N ASP A 275 2.30 6.26 3.36
CA ASP A 275 1.20 5.98 4.34
C ASP A 275 1.32 5.05 5.65
N ASN A 276 2.48 4.77 6.30
CA ASN A 276 2.71 4.34 7.75
C ASN A 276 4.02 4.81 8.59
N ILE A 277 4.36 6.11 8.89
CA ILE A 277 5.71 6.54 9.47
C ILE A 277 5.91 5.95 10.88
N GLY A 278 6.63 4.83 10.95
CA GLY A 278 7.15 4.25 12.19
C GLY A 278 8.59 4.64 12.53
N ILE A 279 9.01 4.34 13.77
CA ILE A 279 10.39 4.48 14.28
C ILE A 279 11.46 3.89 13.35
N LYS A 280 11.13 2.81 12.62
CA LYS A 280 12.00 2.13 11.64
C LYS A 280 12.49 3.09 10.54
N HIS A 281 11.63 3.98 10.03
CA HIS A 281 11.95 5.00 9.02
C HIS A 281 12.95 6.03 9.56
N HIS A 282 12.71 6.52 10.78
CA HIS A 282 13.61 7.46 11.44
C HIS A 282 14.98 6.81 11.76
N THR A 283 15.01 5.54 12.15
CA THR A 283 16.26 4.78 12.34
C THR A 283 17.00 4.58 11.02
N ALA A 284 16.31 4.18 9.95
CA ALA A 284 16.85 4.05 8.60
C ALA A 284 17.51 5.35 8.10
N MET A 285 16.80 6.47 8.19
CA MET A 285 17.34 7.78 7.81
C MET A 285 18.47 8.25 8.74
N LYS A 286 18.45 7.90 10.03
CA LYS A 286 19.57 8.16 10.95
C LYS A 286 20.84 7.41 10.53
N ILE A 287 20.73 6.13 10.15
CA ILE A 287 21.84 5.29 9.68
C ILE A 287 22.48 5.84 8.40
N LEU A 288 21.65 6.33 7.47
CA LEU A 288 22.11 6.97 6.24
C LEU A 288 22.81 8.31 6.52
N ASN A 289 22.16 9.22 7.26
CA ASN A 289 22.68 10.55 7.55
C ASN A 289 23.90 10.54 8.52
N SER A 290 24.10 9.49 9.31
CA SER A 290 25.34 9.29 10.08
C SER A 290 26.49 8.70 9.26
N SER A 291 26.23 8.25 8.04
CA SER A 291 27.21 7.57 7.17
C SER A 291 27.63 8.39 5.96
N PHE A 292 26.76 9.27 5.46
CA PHE A 292 26.97 10.08 4.27
C PHE A 292 26.29 11.45 4.36
N ILE A 293 26.81 12.44 3.64
CA ILE A 293 26.07 13.65 3.30
C ILE A 293 25.12 13.29 2.15
N VAL A 294 23.83 13.12 2.47
CA VAL A 294 22.79 12.76 1.51
C VAL A 294 22.13 14.03 0.96
N ASN A 295 22.13 14.16 -0.37
CA ASN A 295 21.44 15.22 -1.09
C ASN A 295 20.02 14.78 -1.48
N THR A 296 19.05 15.69 -1.33
CA THR A 296 17.64 15.49 -1.74
C THR A 296 17.12 16.78 -2.38
N TRP A 297 15.92 16.76 -2.95
CA TRP A 297 15.33 17.96 -3.58
C TRP A 297 15.25 19.16 -2.61
N VAL A 298 15.06 18.90 -1.32
CA VAL A 298 15.04 19.90 -0.24
C VAL A 298 16.44 20.45 0.03
N SER A 299 17.45 19.59 0.23
CA SER A 299 18.79 20.04 0.65
C SER A 299 19.60 20.67 -0.49
N THR A 300 19.41 20.21 -1.73
CA THR A 300 20.07 20.77 -2.92
C THR A 300 19.59 22.18 -3.28
N ARG A 301 18.40 22.59 -2.82
CA ARG A 301 17.76 23.88 -3.17
C ARG A 301 17.58 24.11 -4.68
N MET A 302 17.69 23.06 -5.50
CA MET A 302 17.69 23.18 -6.97
C MET A 302 16.34 23.67 -7.54
N LEU A 303 15.26 23.60 -6.78
CA LEU A 303 13.95 24.14 -7.17
C LEU A 303 13.73 25.60 -6.77
N ASN A 304 14.66 26.23 -6.01
CA ASN A 304 14.49 27.60 -5.52
C ASN A 304 14.36 28.65 -6.64
N TYR A 305 14.86 28.38 -7.86
CA TYR A 305 14.69 29.29 -8.99
C TYR A 305 13.22 29.46 -9.40
N LEU A 306 12.34 28.50 -9.08
CA LEU A 306 10.91 28.62 -9.38
C LEU A 306 10.27 29.81 -8.62
N HIS A 307 10.87 30.28 -7.53
CA HIS A 307 10.44 31.50 -6.84
C HIS A 307 10.70 32.80 -7.61
N SER A 308 11.44 32.78 -8.74
CA SER A 308 11.55 33.94 -9.65
C SER A 308 10.57 33.89 -10.83
N TYR A 309 9.81 32.81 -11.00
CA TYR A 309 8.75 32.75 -12.02
C TYR A 309 7.55 33.62 -11.61
N PRO A 310 6.84 34.26 -12.56
CA PRO A 310 5.71 35.15 -12.29
C PRO A 310 4.41 34.38 -11.98
N VAL A 311 4.46 33.47 -11.00
CA VAL A 311 3.34 32.68 -10.49
C VAL A 311 2.97 33.16 -9.08
N LYS A 312 1.69 33.05 -8.68
CA LYS A 312 1.26 33.39 -7.31
C LYS A 312 2.06 32.54 -6.31
N ARG A 313 2.69 33.21 -5.33
CA ARG A 313 3.60 32.60 -4.35
C ARG A 313 2.96 31.44 -3.58
N ASP A 314 1.66 31.52 -3.32
CA ASP A 314 0.94 30.53 -2.51
C ASP A 314 0.67 29.25 -3.31
N LEU A 315 0.23 29.37 -4.57
CA LEU A 315 0.10 28.24 -5.50
C LEU A 315 1.45 27.53 -5.70
N LEU A 316 2.53 28.30 -5.82
CA LEU A 316 3.88 27.73 -5.93
C LEU A 316 4.32 27.00 -4.63
N GLN A 317 3.89 27.45 -3.45
CA GLN A 317 4.14 26.76 -2.18
C GLN A 317 3.25 25.54 -1.95
N GLU A 318 2.11 25.46 -2.64
CA GLU A 318 1.24 24.29 -2.68
C GLU A 318 1.84 23.21 -3.58
N GLU A 319 2.23 23.57 -4.82
CA GLU A 319 2.90 22.67 -5.78
C GLU A 319 4.26 22.17 -5.28
N LEU A 320 5.10 23.03 -4.69
CA LEU A 320 6.34 22.62 -4.02
C LEU A 320 6.11 21.91 -2.68
N GLY A 321 4.85 21.83 -2.21
CA GLY A 321 4.44 21.05 -1.05
C GLY A 321 3.88 19.66 -1.41
N GLY A 322 3.68 19.36 -2.69
CA GLY A 322 3.14 18.10 -3.20
C GLY A 322 4.14 17.28 -4.01
N SER A 323 3.77 16.05 -4.35
CA SER A 323 4.62 15.10 -5.08
C SER A 323 4.83 15.42 -6.56
N GLY A 324 4.12 16.39 -7.15
CA GLY A 324 4.19 16.72 -8.57
C GLY A 324 5.57 17.19 -9.02
N ILE A 325 5.99 18.37 -8.57
CA ILE A 325 7.29 18.96 -8.95
C ILE A 325 8.45 18.10 -8.43
N GLN A 326 8.36 17.57 -7.20
CA GLN A 326 9.34 16.64 -6.65
C GLN A 326 9.52 15.41 -7.55
N GLY A 327 8.43 14.71 -7.87
CA GLY A 327 8.47 13.46 -8.63
C GLY A 327 8.96 13.64 -10.07
N ILE A 328 8.84 14.85 -10.64
CA ILE A 328 9.47 15.22 -11.91
C ILE A 328 10.97 15.46 -11.71
N PHE A 329 11.35 16.26 -10.71
CA PHE A 329 12.74 16.60 -10.40
C PHE A 329 13.58 15.35 -10.08
N ASP A 330 13.09 14.47 -9.21
CA ASP A 330 13.75 13.22 -8.87
C ASP A 330 13.97 12.36 -10.13
N LYS A 331 12.95 12.16 -10.97
CA LYS A 331 13.10 11.42 -12.24
C LYS A 331 14.18 12.01 -13.13
N LEU A 332 14.27 13.34 -13.25
CA LEU A 332 15.31 14.00 -14.05
C LEU A 332 16.71 13.76 -13.49
N VAL A 333 16.92 13.94 -12.18
CA VAL A 333 18.22 13.68 -11.52
C VAL A 333 18.63 12.22 -11.69
N LEU A 334 17.72 11.29 -11.45
CA LEU A 334 17.98 9.84 -11.48
C LEU A 334 18.15 9.28 -12.90
N THR A 335 17.55 9.91 -13.90
CA THR A 335 17.76 9.55 -15.31
C THR A 335 19.14 10.00 -15.79
N ASN A 336 19.64 11.15 -15.33
CA ASN A 336 20.90 11.73 -15.79
C ASN A 336 22.13 11.37 -14.93
N ALA A 337 21.94 10.81 -13.73
CA ALA A 337 23.04 10.41 -12.87
C ALA A 337 23.92 9.32 -13.50
N ASP A 338 25.25 9.38 -13.33
CA ASP A 338 26.13 8.40 -13.98
C ASP A 338 25.97 6.98 -13.40
N TYR A 339 25.34 6.81 -12.24
CA TYR A 339 24.86 5.51 -11.75
C TYR A 339 23.40 5.62 -11.30
N PHE A 340 22.76 4.48 -11.04
CA PHE A 340 21.44 4.33 -10.43
C PHE A 340 21.40 2.99 -9.69
N ILE A 341 20.96 2.96 -8.43
CA ILE A 341 20.60 1.71 -7.72
C ILE A 341 19.08 1.70 -7.54
N ALA A 342 18.48 0.53 -7.30
CA ALA A 342 17.26 0.40 -6.53
C ALA A 342 17.35 -0.79 -5.55
N GLY A 343 16.34 -0.97 -4.69
CA GLY A 343 16.48 -1.87 -3.55
C GLY A 343 16.44 -3.35 -3.94
N PRO A 344 17.06 -4.25 -3.15
CA PRO A 344 16.72 -5.66 -3.22
C PRO A 344 15.24 -5.90 -2.88
N LYS A 345 14.77 -7.10 -3.21
CA LYS A 345 13.46 -7.60 -2.74
C LYS A 345 13.37 -7.46 -1.21
N LYS A 346 12.17 -7.17 -0.70
CA LYS A 346 11.84 -6.85 0.70
C LYS A 346 12.29 -5.47 1.22
N CYS A 347 13.29 -4.82 0.60
CA CYS A 347 13.73 -3.47 0.97
C CYS A 347 13.09 -2.34 0.15
N CYS A 348 12.35 -2.69 -0.90
CA CYS A 348 11.51 -1.79 -1.68
C CYS A 348 10.55 -2.60 -2.56
N ARG A 349 9.57 -1.92 -3.15
CA ARG A 349 8.78 -2.37 -4.31
C ARG A 349 9.68 -2.60 -5.52
N PHE A 350 10.28 -3.79 -5.56
CA PHE A 350 11.29 -4.23 -6.53
C PHE A 350 10.88 -3.98 -8.00
N LYS A 351 9.58 -4.06 -8.29
CA LYS A 351 8.95 -3.66 -9.56
C LYS A 351 7.99 -2.49 -9.33
N SER A 352 8.47 -1.26 -9.45
CA SER A 352 7.62 -0.07 -9.51
C SER A 352 7.64 0.51 -10.94
N THR A 353 6.53 1.12 -11.37
CA THR A 353 6.49 1.86 -12.65
C THR A 353 7.49 3.02 -12.64
N TYR A 354 7.67 3.66 -11.49
CA TYR A 354 8.64 4.74 -11.28
C TYR A 354 10.08 4.32 -11.63
N THR A 355 10.55 3.21 -11.05
CA THR A 355 11.89 2.67 -11.33
C THR A 355 12.00 2.20 -12.78
N TYR A 356 10.93 1.62 -13.33
CA TYR A 356 10.90 1.12 -14.71
C TYR A 356 11.02 2.24 -15.75
N THR A 357 10.28 3.34 -15.61
CA THR A 357 10.39 4.51 -16.51
C THR A 357 11.79 5.14 -16.48
N ILE A 358 12.45 5.16 -15.31
CA ILE A 358 13.85 5.63 -15.22
C ILE A 358 14.80 4.66 -15.92
N MET A 359 14.58 3.34 -15.83
CA MET A 359 15.37 2.35 -16.58
C MET A 359 15.22 2.55 -18.10
N GLU A 360 14.00 2.70 -18.62
CA GLU A 360 13.76 2.93 -20.05
C GLU A 360 14.48 4.18 -20.57
N ALA A 361 14.33 5.32 -19.87
CA ALA A 361 14.99 6.56 -20.24
C ALA A 361 16.53 6.46 -20.17
N ARG A 362 17.07 5.71 -19.20
CA ARG A 362 18.52 5.43 -19.11
C ARG A 362 19.00 4.52 -20.25
N GLU A 363 18.21 3.53 -20.66
CA GLU A 363 18.52 2.69 -21.82
C GLU A 363 18.56 3.50 -23.13
N GLU A 364 17.74 4.55 -23.27
CA GLU A 364 17.82 5.49 -24.39
C GLU A 364 19.04 6.39 -24.33
N LEU A 365 19.35 6.98 -23.17
CA LEU A 365 20.56 7.80 -22.99
C LEU A 365 21.86 6.99 -23.22
N SER A 366 21.88 5.71 -22.83
CA SER A 366 23.01 4.81 -23.07
C SER A 366 23.28 4.57 -24.57
N LYS A 367 22.22 4.41 -25.38
CA LYS A 367 22.33 4.28 -26.85
C LYS A 367 22.89 5.54 -27.50
N ASN A 368 22.66 6.69 -26.88
CA ASN A 368 23.08 8.02 -27.36
C ASN A 368 24.47 8.47 -26.82
N ASN A 369 25.30 7.54 -26.32
CA ASN A 369 26.64 7.81 -25.77
C ASN A 369 26.70 8.84 -24.62
N VAL A 370 25.60 9.09 -23.91
CA VAL A 370 25.63 9.87 -22.66
C VAL A 370 26.32 9.03 -21.58
N THR A 371 27.20 9.66 -20.79
CA THR A 371 28.15 8.97 -19.90
C THR A 371 27.56 8.40 -18.61
N ILE A 372 26.50 7.59 -18.72
CA ILE A 372 26.05 6.73 -17.62
C ILE A 372 26.85 5.42 -17.58
N LYS A 373 27.10 4.90 -16.38
CA LYS A 373 27.91 3.71 -16.08
C LYS A 373 27.05 2.45 -15.88
N ASN A 374 25.77 2.61 -15.55
CA ASN A 374 24.81 1.50 -15.48
C ASN A 374 23.38 1.95 -15.87
N ILE A 375 22.52 0.98 -16.16
CA ILE A 375 21.07 1.22 -16.23
C ILE A 375 20.48 1.17 -14.82
N ILE A 376 20.74 0.10 -14.07
CA ILE A 376 20.30 -0.09 -12.69
C ILE A 376 21.15 -1.15 -11.97
N ASP A 377 21.60 -0.84 -10.76
CA ASP A 377 22.24 -1.77 -9.81
C ASP A 377 21.27 -2.11 -8.67
N ARG A 378 21.54 -3.17 -7.90
CA ARG A 378 20.83 -3.51 -6.64
C ARG A 378 21.78 -4.18 -5.66
N TRP A 379 21.78 -3.76 -4.38
CA TRP A 379 22.58 -4.42 -3.33
C TRP A 379 21.90 -5.70 -2.80
N GLN A 380 22.53 -6.39 -1.84
CA GLN A 380 22.04 -7.64 -1.25
C GLN A 380 21.65 -7.46 0.23
N LEU A 381 20.63 -8.19 0.68
CA LEU A 381 20.03 -8.10 2.03
C LEU A 381 20.62 -9.10 3.03
#